data_AF-A0A538NT52-F1
#
_entry.id   AF-A0A538NT52-F1
#
_cell.length_a   1.000
_cell.length_b   1.000
_cell.length_c   1.000
_cell.angle_alpha   90.00
_cell.angle_beta   90.00
_cell.angle_gamma   90.00
#
_symmetry.space_group_name_H-M   'P 1'
#
loop_
_entity.id
_entity.type
_entity.pdbx_description
1 polymer ?
#
loop_
_entity_poly.entity_id
_entity_poly.type
_entity_poly.pdbx_seq_one_letter_code
_entity_poly.pdbx_strand_id
1 'polypeptide(L)' 'MLIINADDWGRSLAETDAALRCYKAGRITSVSAMAFMADSERAAELGKELSLRTG' A
#
# COMPACT_ATOMS: atom_id res chain seq x y z
N MET A 1 12.79 6.22 13.93
CA MET A 1 11.57 6.28 13.10
C MET A 1 10.82 4.97 13.28
N LEU A 2 9.57 5.02 13.76
CA LEU A 2 8.73 3.82 13.89
C LEU A 2 8.10 3.49 12.54
N ILE A 3 8.15 2.21 12.14
CA ILE A 3 7.52 1.73 10.92
C ILE A 3 6.25 0.97 11.32
N ILE A 4 5.11 1.43 10.82
CA ILE A 4 3.83 0.71 10.89
C ILE A 4 3.49 0.27 9.47
N ASN A 5 3.60 -1.02 9.21
CA ASN A 5 3.43 -1.61 7.88
C ASN A 5 2.04 -2.22 7.73
N ALA A 6 1.40 -2.00 6.58
CA ALA A 6 0.29 -2.85 6.14
C ALA A 6 0.78 -3.84 5.08
N ASP A 7 0.47 -5.12 5.26
CA ASP A 7 0.80 -6.15 4.30
C ASP A 7 -0.23 -6.27 3.18
N ASP A 8 0.09 -7.08 2.16
CA ASP A 8 -0.78 -7.42 1.03
C ASP A 8 -1.09 -6.27 0.05
N TRP A 9 -0.23 -5.25 -0.03
CA TRP A 9 -0.42 -4.15 -0.98
C TRP A 9 -0.36 -4.64 -2.43
N GLY A 10 -1.43 -4.40 -3.20
CA GLY A 10 -1.57 -4.89 -4.57
C GLY A 10 -2.13 -6.31 -4.69
N ARG A 11 -2.41 -7.02 -3.59
CA ARG A 11 -3.02 -8.36 -3.62
C ARG A 11 -4.39 -8.35 -4.33
N SER A 12 -5.28 -7.48 -3.86
CA SER A 12 -6.57 -7.20 -4.49
C SER A 12 -7.02 -5.77 -4.18
N LEU A 13 -8.10 -5.32 -4.82
CA LEU A 13 -8.70 -4.01 -4.55
C LEU A 13 -9.00 -3.81 -3.05
N ALA A 14 -9.46 -4.86 -2.37
CA ALA A 14 -9.89 -4.76 -0.97
C ALA A 14 -8.73 -4.42 -0.04
N GLU A 15 -7.60 -5.13 -0.14
CA GLU A 15 -6.43 -4.90 0.69
C GLU A 15 -5.76 -3.56 0.34
N THR A 16 -5.56 -3.26 -0.96
CA THR A 16 -4.97 -2.00 -1.40
C THR A 16 -5.80 -0.80 -0.92
N ASP A 17 -7.12 -0.84 -1.07
CA ASP A 17 -7.96 0.29 -0.64
C ASP A 17 -8.03 0.42 0.88
N ALA A 18 -7.98 -0.68 1.63
CA ALA A 18 -7.92 -0.64 3.09
C ALA A 18 -6.62 0.00 3.58
N ALA A 19 -5.47 -0.45 3.06
CA ALA A 19 -4.18 0.14 3.37
C ALA A 19 -4.11 1.62 2.95
N LEU A 20 -4.68 1.98 1.80
CA LEU A 20 -4.74 3.35 1.30
C LEU A 20 -5.54 4.26 2.25
N ARG A 21 -6.69 3.80 2.73
CA ARG A 21 -7.49 4.54 3.73
C ARG A 21 -6.71 4.73 5.04
N CYS A 22 -6.04 3.68 5.51
CA CYS A 22 -5.20 3.76 6.71
C CYS A 22 -4.04 4.75 6.54
N TYR A 23 -3.38 4.75 5.38
CA TYR A 23 -2.30 5.70 5.10
C TYR A 23 -2.81 7.15 5.05
N LYS A 24 -3.92 7.40 4.33
CA LYS A 24 -4.57 8.72 4.28
C LYS A 24 -5.04 9.22 5.65
N ALA A 25 -5.39 8.30 6.56
CA ALA A 25 -5.75 8.61 7.95
C ALA A 25 -4.54 8.69 8.91
N GLY A 26 -3.31 8.60 8.41
CA GLY A 26 -2.08 8.68 9.21
C GLY A 26 -1.85 7.49 10.15
N ARG A 27 -2.43 6.31 9.85
CA ARG A 27 -2.37 5.11 10.70
C ARG A 27 -1.21 4.19 10.38
N ILE A 28 -0.74 4.18 9.14
CA ILE A 28 0.42 3.39 8.69
C ILE A 28 1.46 4.31 8.05
N THR A 29 2.70 3.86 8.02
CA THR A 29 3.83 4.62 7.47
C THR A 29 4.50 3.93 6.28
N SER A 30 4.18 2.66 6.02
CA SER A 30 4.68 1.88 4.89
C SER A 30 3.72 0.76 4.52
N VAL A 31 3.96 0.15 3.37
CA VAL A 31 3.27 -1.06 2.89
C VAL A 31 4.27 -2.07 2.31
N SER A 32 3.96 -3.37 2.37
CA SER A 32 4.71 -4.42 1.66
C SER A 32 3.97 -4.82 0.38
N ALA A 33 4.63 -4.60 -0.76
CA ALA A 33 4.04 -4.78 -2.07
C ALA A 33 4.10 -6.25 -2.51
N MET A 34 2.95 -6.78 -2.90
CA MET A 34 2.84 -8.07 -3.55
C MET A 34 3.01 -7.87 -5.06
N ALA A 35 3.98 -8.55 -5.66
CA ALA A 35 4.20 -8.52 -7.10
C ALA A 35 3.32 -9.54 -7.82
N PHE A 36 2.96 -9.25 -9.08
CA PHE A 36 2.20 -10.14 -9.97
C PHE A 36 0.82 -10.55 -9.43
N MET A 37 0.20 -9.67 -8.63
CA MET A 37 -1.15 -9.85 -8.10
C MET A 37 -2.17 -9.03 -8.89
N ALA A 38 -3.45 -9.28 -8.62
CA ALA A 38 -4.56 -8.73 -9.38
C ALA A 38 -4.60 -7.19 -9.41
N ASP A 39 -4.03 -6.53 -8.39
CA ASP A 39 -4.06 -5.07 -8.24
C ASP A 39 -2.65 -4.46 -8.17
N SER A 40 -1.59 -5.21 -8.49
CA SER A 40 -0.20 -4.77 -8.35
C SER A 40 0.13 -3.51 -9.16
N GLU A 41 -0.38 -3.40 -10.40
CA GLU A 41 -0.09 -2.25 -11.27
C GLU A 41 -0.66 -0.95 -10.69
N ARG A 42 -1.96 -0.95 -10.36
CA ARG A 42 -2.63 0.18 -9.72
C ARG A 42 -1.98 0.53 -8.37
N ALA A 43 -1.66 -0.48 -7.57
CA ALA A 43 -1.01 -0.30 -6.28
C ALA A 43 0.39 0.36 -6.42
N ALA A 44 1.12 0.05 -7.50
CA ALA A 44 2.40 0.70 -7.80
C ALA A 44 2.23 2.16 -8.24
N GLU A 45 1.20 2.47 -9.04
CA GLU A 45 0.87 3.86 -9.43
C GLU A 45 0.50 4.71 -8.21
N LEU A 46 -0.43 4.22 -7.37
CA LEU A 46 -0.83 4.87 -6.13
C LEU A 46 0.36 5.08 -5.18
N GLY A 47 1.25 4.10 -5.09
CA GLY A 47 2.46 4.18 -4.27
C GLY A 47 3.36 5.35 -4.70
N LYS A 48 3.54 5.51 -6.02
CA LYS A 48 4.32 6.62 -6.61
C LYS A 48 3.65 7.98 -6.39
N GLU A 49 2.36 8.09 -6.71
CA GLU A 49 1.60 9.35 -6.58
C GLU A 49 1.62 9.90 -5.16
N LEU A 50 1.56 9.03 -4.17
CA LEU A 50 1.47 9.39 -2.76
C LEU A 50 2.83 9.44 -2.05
N SER A 51 3.93 9.13 -2.76
CA SER A 51 5.24 8.91 -2.14
C SER A 51 5.17 7.93 -0.96
N LEU A 52 4.30 6.93 -1.06
CA LEU A 52 4.12 5.91 -0.04
C LEU A 52 5.33 5.00 -0.04
N ARG A 53 5.88 4.73 1.15
CA ARG A 53 7.00 3.80 1.28
C ARG A 53 6.51 2.37 1.01
N THR A 54 6.93 1.81 -0.12
CA THR A 54 6.70 0.42 -0.52
C THR A 54 7.96 -0.41 -0.32
N GLY A 55 7.82 -1.61 0.24
CA GLY A 55 8.90 -2.62 0.36
C GLY A 55 8.60 -3.89 -0.42
#